data_AF-A0A924NIP5-F1
#
_entry.id   AF-A0A924NIP5-F1
#
_cell.length_a   1.000
_cell.length_b   1.000
_cell.length_c   1.000
_cell.angle_alpha   90.00
_cell.angle_beta   90.00
_cell.angle_gamma   90.00
#
_symmetry.space_group_name_H-M   'P 1'
#
loop_
_entity.id
_entity.type
_entity.pdbx_description
1 polymer ?
#
loop_
_entity_poly.entity_id
_entity_poly.type
_entity_poly.pdbx_seq_one_letter_code
_entity_poly.pdbx_strand_id
1 'polypeptide(L)'
;MSRALPRAVTTMLTGAATVLLAAGPALASGNPLGPSEGAEPGRGLGTAAALLLFVGGPLVLLVLVGSAVLLPGLVRANRYRPAKGWSASPVWFAGPADPVTAVQDAVLGDVVRGGASGSW
;
A
#
# COMPACT_ATOMS: atom_id res chain seq x y z
N MET A 1 11.75 15.61 4.34
CA MET A 1 10.39 15.78 3.78
C MET A 1 9.39 15.08 4.68
N SER A 2 8.50 15.83 5.33
CA SER A 2 7.59 15.32 6.38
C SER A 2 6.46 14.48 5.76
N ARG A 3 6.30 13.25 6.25
CA ARG A 3 5.19 12.34 5.88
C ARG A 3 3.87 12.69 6.60
N ALA A 4 3.84 13.76 7.40
CA ALA A 4 2.66 14.16 8.16
C ALA A 4 1.58 14.78 7.25
N LEU A 5 2.01 15.53 6.23
CA LEU A 5 1.09 16.19 5.28
C LEU A 5 0.23 15.19 4.49
N PRO A 6 0.78 14.13 3.85
CA PRO A 6 -0.05 13.17 3.12
C PRO A 6 -0.97 12.38 4.06
N ARG A 7 -0.53 12.07 5.29
CA ARG A 7 -1.34 11.34 6.27
C ARG A 7 -2.53 12.16 6.75
N ALA A 8 -2.33 13.44 7.05
CA ALA A 8 -3.39 14.35 7.48
C ALA A 8 -4.45 14.54 6.38
N VAL A 9 -4.00 14.72 5.12
CA VAL A 9 -4.89 14.86 3.96
C VAL A 9 -5.72 13.59 3.76
N THR A 10 -5.12 12.40 3.83
CA THR A 10 -5.86 11.14 3.72
C THR A 10 -6.90 11.00 4.82
N THR A 11 -6.55 11.21 6.09
CA THR A 11 -7.51 11.11 7.20
C THR A 11 -8.67 12.10 7.07
N MET A 12 -8.40 13.31 6.60
CA MET A 12 -9.42 14.36 6.45
C MET A 12 -10.39 14.02 5.31
N LEU A 13 -9.87 13.53 4.17
CA LEU A 13 -10.69 13.07 3.05
C LEU A 13 -11.54 11.85 3.41
N THR A 14 -10.99 10.88 4.13
CA THR A 14 -11.75 9.71 4.59
C THR A 14 -12.83 10.11 5.58
N GLY A 15 -12.54 10.99 6.54
CA GLY A 15 -13.53 11.52 7.47
C GLY A 15 -14.67 12.26 6.76
N ALA A 16 -14.34 13.15 5.83
CA ALA A 16 -15.33 13.89 5.05
C ALA A 16 -16.23 12.98 4.20
N ALA A 17 -15.64 11.98 3.53
CA ALA A 17 -16.40 10.99 2.75
C ALA A 17 -17.33 10.15 3.65
N THR A 18 -16.86 9.76 4.84
CA THR A 18 -17.66 8.98 5.80
C THR A 18 -18.84 9.79 6.32
N VAL A 19 -18.65 11.08 6.64
CA VAL A 19 -19.73 11.98 7.06
C VAL A 19 -20.74 12.20 5.93
N LEU A 20 -20.28 12.42 4.70
CA LEU A 20 -21.18 12.56 3.54
C LEU A 20 -22.01 11.30 3.29
N LEU A 21 -21.39 10.12 3.36
CA LEU A 21 -22.06 8.84 3.13
C LEU A 21 -23.02 8.48 4.27
N ALA A 22 -22.71 8.86 5.51
CA ALA A 22 -23.56 8.63 6.68
C ALA A 22 -24.72 9.64 6.80
N ALA A 23 -24.61 10.82 6.20
CA ALA A 23 -25.64 11.86 6.22
C ALA A 23 -26.76 11.64 5.19
N GLY A 24 -26.62 10.68 4.27
CA GLY A 24 -27.62 10.34 3.25
C GLY A 24 -29.06 10.21 3.77
N PRO A 25 -29.34 9.53 4.90
CA PRO A 25 -30.69 9.38 5.45
C PRO A 25 -31.31 10.69 5.96
N ALA A 26 -30.50 11.64 6.42
CA ALA A 26 -30.97 12.92 6.98
C ALA A 26 -31.37 13.94 5.90
N LEU A 27 -30.84 13.77 4.67
CA LEU A 27 -31.18 14.58 3.50
C LEU A 27 -32.42 14.04 2.73
N ALA A 28 -32.94 12.87 3.10
CA ALA A 28 -34.05 12.21 2.42
C ALA A 28 -35.45 12.60 2.94
N SER A 29 -35.56 13.39 4.02
CA SER A 29 -36.84 13.69 4.68
C SER A 29 -37.71 14.73 3.95
N GLY A 30 -37.19 15.39 2.90
CA GLY A 30 -37.95 16.27 2.02
C GLY A 30 -37.61 15.94 0.58
N ASN A 31 -38.48 15.22 -0.12
CA ASN A 31 -38.21 14.71 -1.46
C ASN A 31 -38.88 15.57 -2.55
N PRO A 32 -38.15 16.49 -3.23
CA PRO A 32 -38.64 17.23 -4.39
C PRO A 32 -38.45 16.51 -5.74
N LEU A 33 -37.95 15.26 -5.76
CA LEU A 33 -37.46 14.57 -6.97
C LEU A 33 -38.33 13.39 -7.45
N GLY A 34 -39.45 13.07 -6.78
CA GLY A 34 -40.38 12.01 -7.18
C GLY A 34 -40.72 11.05 -6.03
N PRO A 35 -41.36 9.90 -6.29
CA PRO A 35 -41.63 8.88 -5.27
C PRO A 35 -40.36 8.53 -4.48
N SER A 36 -40.48 8.30 -3.17
CA SER A 36 -39.32 7.87 -2.36
C SER A 36 -38.70 6.60 -2.92
N GLU A 37 -37.36 6.51 -2.93
CA GLU A 37 -36.67 5.27 -3.29
C GLU A 37 -37.24 4.09 -2.49
N GLY A 38 -37.64 3.03 -3.20
CA GLY A 38 -38.30 1.86 -2.59
C GLY A 38 -39.82 1.94 -2.45
N ALA A 39 -40.48 3.04 -2.85
CA ALA A 39 -41.95 3.10 -2.91
C ALA A 39 -42.54 2.07 -3.89
N GLU A 40 -41.83 1.83 -4.99
CA GLU A 40 -42.09 0.74 -5.93
C GLU A 40 -40.80 -0.04 -6.19
N PRO A 41 -40.48 -1.06 -5.38
CA PRO A 41 -39.20 -1.76 -5.46
C PRO A 41 -39.05 -2.64 -6.71
N GLY A 42 -40.08 -2.71 -7.56
CA GLY A 42 -40.09 -3.54 -8.75
C GLY A 42 -39.88 -5.02 -8.44
N ARG A 43 -39.41 -5.79 -9.42
CA ARG A 43 -39.07 -7.20 -9.23
C ARG A 43 -37.72 -7.31 -8.52
N GLY A 44 -37.71 -7.96 -7.35
CA GLY A 44 -36.49 -8.21 -6.59
C GLY A 44 -35.46 -9.07 -7.34
N LEU A 45 -34.20 -8.98 -6.91
CA LEU A 45 -33.13 -9.82 -7.42
C LEU A 45 -33.42 -11.30 -7.14
N GLY A 46 -33.23 -12.15 -8.15
CA GLY A 46 -33.26 -13.60 -7.95
C GLY A 46 -32.12 -14.05 -7.03
N THR A 47 -32.29 -15.18 -6.35
CA THR A 47 -31.34 -15.70 -5.35
C THR A 47 -29.92 -15.82 -5.90
N ALA A 48 -29.76 -16.30 -7.14
CA ALA A 48 -28.46 -16.40 -7.78
C ALA A 48 -27.80 -15.03 -8.00
N ALA A 49 -28.56 -14.04 -8.45
CA ALA A 49 -28.07 -12.68 -8.65
C ALA A 49 -27.69 -12.01 -7.32
N ALA A 50 -28.49 -12.24 -6.27
CA ALA A 50 -28.17 -11.77 -4.92
C ALA A 50 -26.87 -12.39 -4.40
N LEU A 51 -26.67 -13.71 -4.55
CA LEU A 51 -25.43 -14.38 -4.15
C LEU A 51 -24.22 -13.85 -4.93
N LEU A 52 -24.35 -13.67 -6.24
CA LEU A 52 -23.28 -13.13 -7.08
C LEU A 52 -22.88 -11.72 -6.63
N LEU A 53 -23.86 -10.87 -6.33
CA LEU A 53 -23.60 -9.49 -5.93
C LEU A 53 -23.00 -9.42 -4.52
N PHE A 54 -23.62 -10.08 -3.55
CA PHE A 54 -23.26 -9.94 -2.13
C PHE A 54 -22.13 -10.86 -1.67
N VAL A 55 -21.86 -11.96 -2.37
CA VAL A 55 -20.74 -12.87 -2.05
C VAL A 55 -19.66 -12.79 -3.12
N GLY A 56 -20.06 -12.83 -4.40
CA GLY A 56 -19.12 -12.75 -5.52
C GLY A 56 -18.40 -11.40 -5.60
N GLY A 57 -19.11 -10.29 -5.42
CA GLY A 57 -18.53 -8.94 -5.41
C GLY A 57 -17.38 -8.79 -4.40
N PRO A 58 -17.60 -9.08 -3.10
CA PRO A 58 -16.53 -9.03 -2.10
C PRO A 58 -15.39 -10.01 -2.38
N LEU A 59 -15.66 -11.22 -2.88
CA LEU A 59 -14.62 -12.19 -3.24
C LEU A 59 -13.74 -11.69 -4.38
N VAL A 60 -14.33 -11.14 -5.43
CA VAL A 60 -13.59 -10.56 -6.56
C VAL A 60 -12.70 -9.42 -6.08
N LEU A 61 -13.24 -8.54 -5.22
CA LEU A 61 -12.47 -7.43 -4.67
C LEU A 61 -11.29 -7.93 -3.81
N LEU A 62 -11.52 -8.95 -2.97
CA LEU A 62 -10.47 -9.58 -2.17
C LEU A 62 -9.37 -10.18 -3.04
N VAL A 63 -9.73 -10.89 -4.10
CA VAL A 63 -8.75 -11.47 -5.03
C VAL A 63 -7.98 -10.38 -5.77
N LEU A 64 -8.65 -9.33 -6.21
CA LEU A 64 -8.01 -8.22 -6.94
C LEU A 64 -7.03 -7.45 -6.05
N VAL A 65 -7.44 -7.09 -4.84
CA VAL A 65 -6.57 -6.42 -3.87
C VAL A 65 -5.44 -7.34 -3.42
N GLY A 66 -5.77 -8.59 -3.07
CA GLY A 66 -4.80 -9.58 -2.62
C GLY A 66 -3.74 -9.85 -3.69
N SER A 67 -4.14 -10.03 -4.95
CA SER A 67 -3.20 -10.20 -6.05
C SER A 67 -2.33 -8.97 -6.27
N ALA A 68 -2.89 -7.77 -6.32
CA ALA A 68 -2.12 -6.53 -6.48
C ALA A 68 -1.04 -6.33 -5.40
N VAL A 69 -1.31 -6.76 -4.17
CA VAL A 69 -0.39 -6.64 -3.04
C VAL A 69 0.63 -7.80 -3.00
N LEU A 70 0.19 -9.04 -3.19
CA LEU A 70 1.00 -10.23 -2.95
C LEU A 70 1.83 -10.66 -4.18
N LEU A 71 1.33 -10.44 -5.41
CA LEU A 71 2.07 -10.83 -6.63
C LEU A 71 3.47 -10.21 -6.70
N PRO A 72 3.66 -8.90 -6.46
CA PRO A 72 4.99 -8.30 -6.57
C PRO A 72 6.02 -8.97 -5.65
N GLY A 73 5.60 -9.40 -4.46
CA GLY A 73 6.45 -10.13 -3.51
C GLY A 73 6.78 -11.55 -3.97
N LEU A 74 5.85 -12.22 -4.65
CA LEU A 74 6.06 -13.56 -5.22
C LEU A 74 7.01 -13.54 -6.42
N VAL A 75 6.94 -12.50 -7.25
CA VAL A 75 7.78 -12.37 -8.45
C VAL A 75 9.20 -11.86 -8.11
N ARG A 76 9.35 -11.04 -7.05
CA ARG A 76 10.66 -10.53 -6.59
C ARG A 76 11.37 -11.56 -5.71
N ALA A 77 11.79 -12.69 -6.30
CA ALA A 77 12.34 -13.84 -5.58
C ALA A 77 13.86 -13.76 -5.26
N ASN A 78 14.54 -12.63 -5.47
CA ASN A 78 15.97 -12.51 -5.17
C ASN A 78 16.21 -12.25 -3.68
N ARG A 79 16.04 -13.30 -2.86
CA ARG A 79 16.55 -13.35 -1.49
C ARG A 79 18.01 -13.81 -1.49
N TYR A 80 18.83 -13.18 -0.65
CA TYR A 80 20.20 -13.62 -0.41
C TYR A 80 20.21 -15.09 0.06
N ARG A 81 21.13 -15.88 -0.50
CA ARG A 81 21.36 -17.28 -0.13
C ARG A 81 22.84 -17.44 0.23
N PRO A 82 23.19 -17.75 1.50
CA PRO A 82 24.58 -17.80 1.95
C PRO A 82 25.49 -18.75 1.16
N ALA A 83 24.96 -19.87 0.67
CA ALA A 83 25.70 -20.84 -0.14
C ALA A 83 25.80 -20.48 -1.64
N LYS A 84 25.20 -19.36 -2.08
CA LYS A 84 25.35 -18.85 -3.44
C LYS A 84 26.26 -17.62 -3.42
N GLY A 85 27.06 -17.44 -4.48
CA GLY A 85 27.87 -16.24 -4.66
C GLY A 85 27.03 -14.96 -4.61
N TRP A 86 27.62 -13.88 -4.09
CA TRP A 86 26.97 -12.58 -3.98
C TRP A 86 26.78 -11.95 -5.37
N SER A 87 25.54 -11.82 -5.81
CA SER A 87 25.19 -11.28 -7.13
C SER A 87 24.57 -9.87 -7.08
N ALA A 88 24.44 -9.29 -5.89
CA ALA A 88 23.88 -7.95 -5.71
C ALA A 88 24.98 -6.90 -5.77
N SER A 89 24.62 -5.66 -6.10
CA SER A 89 25.56 -4.54 -5.99
C SER A 89 26.01 -4.38 -4.53
N PRO A 90 27.28 -4.01 -4.27
CA PRO A 90 27.73 -3.69 -2.92
C PRO A 90 26.91 -2.53 -2.36
N VAL A 91 26.51 -2.63 -1.09
CA VAL A 91 25.71 -1.61 -0.40
C VAL A 91 26.42 -1.19 0.87
N TRP A 92 26.55 0.12 1.07
CA TRP A 92 27.06 0.70 2.30
C TRP A 92 25.87 1.14 3.18
N PHE A 93 25.54 0.34 4.18
CA PHE A 93 24.50 0.70 5.14
C PHE A 93 24.98 1.80 6.06
N ALA A 94 24.19 2.88 6.20
CA ALA A 94 24.59 4.09 6.91
C ALA A 94 25.91 4.71 6.40
N GLY A 95 26.19 4.55 5.11
CA GLY A 95 27.34 5.16 4.46
C GLY A 95 27.21 6.68 4.32
N PRO A 96 28.27 7.33 3.79
CA PRO A 96 28.28 8.77 3.51
C PRO A 96 27.10 9.18 2.63
N ALA A 97 26.62 10.42 2.80
CA ALA A 97 25.52 10.97 2.02
C ALA A 97 25.79 10.98 0.50
N ASP A 98 27.07 11.11 0.12
CA ASP A 98 27.56 10.91 -1.23
C ASP A 98 28.69 9.86 -1.23
N PRO A 99 28.39 8.62 -1.63
CA PRO A 99 29.36 7.54 -1.60
C PRO A 99 30.43 7.65 -2.70
N VAL A 100 30.18 8.39 -3.79
CA VAL A 100 31.13 8.49 -4.91
C VAL A 100 32.28 9.40 -4.52
N THR A 101 31.97 10.59 -4.00
CA THR A 101 32.99 11.53 -3.51
C THR A 101 33.75 10.94 -2.32
N ALA A 102 33.06 10.26 -1.39
CA ALA A 102 33.72 9.62 -0.27
C ALA A 102 34.76 8.55 -0.66
N VAL A 103 34.57 7.87 -1.80
CA VAL A 103 35.56 6.92 -2.33
C VAL A 103 36.68 7.63 -3.09
N GLN A 104 36.37 8.69 -3.83
CA GLN A 104 37.34 9.46 -4.61
C GLN A 104 38.31 10.26 -3.73
N ASP A 105 37.80 10.80 -2.63
CA ASP A 105 38.58 11.61 -1.68
C ASP A 105 39.31 10.74 -0.64
N ALA A 106 39.14 9.42 -0.69
CA ALA A 106 39.78 8.50 0.25
C ALA A 106 41.30 8.43 0.02
N VAL A 107 42.08 8.90 0.99
CA VAL A 107 43.55 8.80 0.97
C VAL A 107 43.99 7.46 1.56
N LEU A 108 44.73 6.68 0.76
CA LEU A 108 45.31 5.41 1.19
C LEU A 108 46.27 5.62 2.37
N GLY A 109 45.95 5.03 3.52
CA GLY A 109 46.76 5.13 4.74
C GLY A 109 46.24 6.10 5.80
N ASP A 110 45.17 6.85 5.51
CA ASP A 110 44.57 7.81 6.46
C ASP A 110 43.63 7.14 7.50
N VAL A 111 43.63 5.81 7.55
CA VAL A 111 42.85 5.03 8.51
C VAL A 111 43.62 4.98 9.84
N VAL A 112 43.44 5.99 10.68
CA VAL A 112 44.07 6.12 12.01
C VAL A 112 43.47 5.16 13.06
N ARG A 113 42.45 4.37 12.70
CA ARG A 113 41.66 3.52 13.63
C ARG A 113 41.80 2.03 13.33
N GLY A 114 41.76 1.20 14.37
CA GLY A 114 41.94 -0.26 14.26
C GLY A 114 40.82 -0.99 13.49
N GLY A 115 41.05 -2.28 13.19
CA GLY A 115 40.12 -3.16 12.49
C GLY A 115 39.87 -4.47 13.22
N ALA A 116 38.71 -5.08 12.98
CA ALA A 116 38.36 -6.42 13.44
C ALA A 116 38.00 -7.29 12.23
N SER A 117 38.48 -8.53 12.20
CA SER A 117 38.15 -9.50 11.17
C SER A 117 37.70 -10.82 11.81
N GLY A 118 36.93 -11.60 11.06
CA GLY A 118 36.48 -12.93 11.43
C GLY A 118 36.15 -13.75 10.19
N SER A 119 36.28 -15.06 10.30
CA SER A 119 35.89 -16.03 9.27
C SER A 119 34.80 -16.95 9.83
N TRP A 120 33.84 -17.29 8.98
CA TRP A 120 32.79 -18.27 9.28
C TRP A 120 33.15 -19.63 8.70
#